data_AF-A0A6L5QU90-F1
#
_entry.id   AF-A0A6L5QU90-F1
#
_cell.length_a   1.000
_cell.length_b   1.000
_cell.length_c   1.000
_cell.angle_alpha   90.00
_cell.angle_beta   90.00
_cell.angle_gamma   90.00
#
_symmetry.space_group_name_H-M   'P 1'
#
loop_
_entity.id
_entity.type
_entity.pdbx_description
1 polymer ?
#
loop_
_entity_poly.entity_id
_entity_poly.type
_entity_poly.pdbx_seq_one_letter_code
_entity_poly.pdbx_strand_id
1 'polypeptide(L)'
;MSEQKAIENNDDYRSKSEQKRDIQKITKLGKRLLEIPKDKLITYPLSETSIKAILEGKRITSPIGRNRQIKYIGKLLRSEDMDAVQEQLDILDQEKLLENRKFHDLEAWRDSLITDGNSALTDLLNEYYHLDRQHLRQLIRNAINEEKRNQPPKSKRLIFQYLKENI
;
A
#
# COMPACT_ATOMS: atom_id res chain seq x y z
N MET A 1 31.87 47.26 -29.29
CA MET A 1 31.12 46.73 -30.46
C MET A 1 31.96 45.60 -31.01
N SER A 2 31.75 44.32 -30.73
CA SER A 2 30.53 43.65 -30.33
C SER A 2 30.85 42.47 -29.42
N GLU A 3 30.07 42.42 -28.37
CA GLU A 3 29.88 41.33 -27.42
C GLU A 3 29.09 40.19 -28.10
N GLN A 4 29.11 39.00 -27.48
CA GLN A 4 28.32 37.79 -27.80
C GLN A 4 28.96 36.88 -28.87
N LYS A 5 29.25 35.60 -28.62
CA LYS A 5 28.33 34.60 -28.05
C LYS A 5 29.13 33.38 -27.54
N ALA A 6 29.47 33.35 -26.26
CA ALA A 6 29.85 32.12 -25.55
C ALA A 6 28.58 31.59 -24.87
N ILE A 7 27.82 30.77 -25.59
CA ILE A 7 26.67 30.06 -25.05
C ILE A 7 27.08 28.63 -24.73
N GLU A 8 26.97 28.33 -23.44
CA GLU A 8 26.57 27.07 -22.81
C GLU A 8 27.30 25.78 -23.21
N ASN A 9 27.99 25.20 -22.23
CA ASN A 9 27.87 23.78 -21.91
C ASN A 9 28.36 23.60 -20.46
N ASN A 10 27.46 23.82 -19.49
CA ASN A 10 27.74 23.58 -18.07
C ASN A 10 26.77 22.53 -17.47
N ASP A 11 26.30 21.59 -18.29
CA ASP A 11 25.39 20.51 -17.88
C ASP A 11 26.03 19.10 -17.86
N ASP A 12 27.31 18.95 -18.24
CA ASP A 12 27.91 17.64 -18.57
C ASP A 12 28.92 17.08 -17.55
N TYR A 13 28.63 17.20 -16.24
CA TYR A 13 29.43 16.52 -15.19
C TYR A 13 28.61 15.64 -14.24
N ARG A 14 27.47 15.09 -14.68
CA ARG A 14 26.83 13.97 -13.96
C ARG A 14 27.47 12.65 -14.36
N SER A 15 27.88 11.86 -13.37
CA SER A 15 28.49 10.55 -13.62
C SER A 15 27.50 9.64 -14.37
N LYS A 16 27.98 8.81 -15.31
CA LYS A 16 27.16 7.77 -15.97
C LYS A 16 26.37 6.91 -14.97
N SER A 17 26.91 6.76 -13.76
CA SER A 17 26.26 6.06 -12.64
C SER A 17 25.02 6.80 -12.11
N GLU A 18 25.07 8.14 -12.02
CA GLU A 18 23.96 8.97 -11.55
C GLU A 18 22.81 9.00 -12.54
N GLN A 19 23.12 9.21 -13.83
CA GLN A 19 22.11 9.18 -14.89
C GLN A 19 21.37 7.82 -14.92
N LYS A 20 22.10 6.72 -14.71
CA LYS A 20 21.51 5.38 -14.61
C LYS A 20 20.58 5.26 -13.40
N ARG A 21 20.96 5.80 -12.23
CA ARG A 21 20.12 5.80 -11.02
C ARG A 21 18.84 6.62 -11.23
N ASP A 22 18.94 7.79 -11.85
CA ASP A 22 17.78 8.65 -12.11
C ASP A 22 16.78 7.98 -13.06
N ILE A 23 17.27 7.34 -14.13
CA ILE A 23 16.42 6.54 -15.04
C ILE A 23 15.72 5.40 -14.29
N GLN A 24 16.43 4.70 -13.41
CA GLN A 24 15.85 3.61 -12.60
C GLN A 24 14.79 4.13 -11.63
N LYS A 25 15.03 5.25 -10.95
CA LYS A 25 14.06 5.91 -10.05
C LYS A 25 12.77 6.24 -10.79
N ILE A 26 12.87 6.95 -11.92
CA ILE A 26 11.72 7.34 -12.75
C ILE A 26 10.96 6.11 -13.27
N THR A 27 11.68 5.08 -13.70
CA THR A 27 11.06 3.84 -14.19
C THR A 27 10.32 3.11 -13.07
N LYS A 28 10.89 3.08 -11.86
CA LYS A 28 10.25 2.48 -10.68
C LYS A 28 9.00 3.26 -10.28
N LEU A 29 9.08 4.59 -10.30
CA LEU A 29 7.96 5.48 -10.03
C LEU A 29 6.79 5.24 -11.01
N GLY A 30 7.08 5.22 -12.32
CA GLY A 30 6.08 4.93 -13.35
C GLY A 30 5.43 3.55 -13.20
N LYS A 31 6.19 2.52 -12.78
CA LYS A 31 5.62 1.20 -12.45
C LYS A 31 4.69 1.26 -11.25
N ARG A 32 5.08 1.98 -10.19
CA ARG A 32 4.29 2.13 -8.97
C ARG A 32 2.96 2.83 -9.23
N LEU A 33 2.96 3.90 -10.01
CA LEU A 33 1.75 4.62 -10.41
C LEU A 33 0.75 3.73 -11.17
N LEU A 34 1.25 2.75 -11.93
CA LEU A 34 0.39 1.76 -12.62
C LEU A 34 -0.27 0.75 -11.66
N GLU A 35 0.11 0.69 -10.39
CA GLU A 35 -0.50 -0.18 -9.37
C GLU A 35 -1.60 0.54 -8.58
N ILE A 36 -1.58 1.89 -8.55
CA ILE A 36 -2.52 2.70 -7.75
C ILE A 36 -3.96 2.60 -8.29
N PRO A 37 -4.99 2.35 -7.47
CA PRO A 37 -6.39 2.41 -7.89
C PRO A 37 -6.75 3.71 -8.63
N LYS A 38 -7.65 3.64 -9.62
CA LYS A 38 -7.93 4.79 -10.51
C LYS A 38 -8.51 6.00 -9.77
N ASP A 39 -9.34 5.72 -8.78
CA ASP A 39 -9.94 6.65 -7.83
C ASP A 39 -8.89 7.40 -7.02
N LYS A 40 -7.88 6.70 -6.48
CA LYS A 40 -6.77 7.33 -5.76
C LYS A 40 -5.82 8.09 -6.69
N LEU A 41 -5.66 7.66 -7.94
CA LEU A 41 -4.73 8.31 -8.88
C LEU A 41 -5.12 9.75 -9.22
N ILE A 42 -6.41 10.09 -9.18
CA ILE A 42 -6.91 11.42 -9.52
C ILE A 42 -6.55 12.46 -8.45
N THR A 43 -6.24 12.02 -7.22
CA THR A 43 -5.83 12.92 -6.13
C THR A 43 -4.34 13.25 -6.15
N TYR A 44 -3.56 12.65 -7.05
CA TYR A 44 -2.13 12.88 -7.14
C TYR A 44 -1.83 14.23 -7.83
N PRO A 45 -0.74 14.91 -7.46
CA PRO A 45 -0.30 16.16 -8.08
C PRO A 45 0.34 15.86 -9.44
N LEU A 46 -0.47 15.40 -10.38
CA LEU A 46 -0.07 15.02 -11.74
C LEU A 46 -0.94 15.78 -12.75
N SER A 47 -0.33 16.20 -13.85
CA SER A 47 -1.10 16.74 -14.97
C SER A 47 -2.10 15.72 -15.53
N GLU A 48 -3.16 16.22 -16.18
CA GLU A 48 -4.13 15.36 -16.87
C GLU A 48 -3.47 14.42 -17.88
N THR A 49 -2.42 14.89 -18.56
CA THR A 49 -1.67 14.11 -19.55
C THR A 49 -0.99 12.91 -18.88
N SER A 50 -0.35 13.12 -17.73
CA SER A 50 0.27 12.06 -16.94
C SER A 50 -0.78 11.07 -16.44
N ILE A 51 -1.91 11.54 -15.90
CA ILE A 51 -3.00 10.67 -15.45
C ILE A 51 -3.56 9.82 -16.60
N LYS A 52 -3.86 10.43 -17.75
CA LYS A 52 -4.35 9.72 -18.95
C LYS A 52 -3.36 8.64 -19.40
N ALA A 53 -2.06 8.97 -19.48
CA ALA A 53 -1.02 8.02 -19.86
C ALA A 53 -0.91 6.82 -18.88
N ILE A 54 -1.06 7.06 -17.58
CA ILE A 54 -1.07 5.99 -16.56
C ILE A 54 -2.32 5.12 -16.70
N LEU A 55 -3.50 5.72 -16.90
CA LEU A 55 -4.76 4.99 -17.08
C LEU A 55 -4.74 4.11 -18.35
N GLU A 56 -4.14 4.60 -19.44
CA GLU A 56 -3.90 3.79 -20.64
C GLU A 56 -2.96 2.64 -20.34
N GLY A 57 -1.85 2.89 -19.64
CA GLY A 57 -0.89 1.85 -19.26
C GLY A 57 -1.47 0.73 -18.41
N LYS A 58 -2.50 1.02 -17.62
CA LYS A 58 -3.25 0.01 -16.86
C LYS A 58 -4.05 -0.95 -17.76
N ARG A 59 -4.46 -0.52 -18.96
CA ARG A 59 -5.20 -1.35 -19.93
C ARG A 59 -4.28 -2.21 -20.79
N ILE A 60 -3.00 -1.85 -20.90
CA ILE A 60 -2.03 -2.58 -21.71
C ILE A 60 -1.65 -3.89 -21.02
N THR A 61 -1.99 -5.01 -21.65
CA THR A 61 -1.67 -6.36 -21.19
C THR A 61 -0.35 -6.89 -21.73
N SER A 62 0.10 -6.42 -22.90
CA SER A 62 1.35 -6.90 -23.50
C SER A 62 2.58 -6.40 -22.73
N PRO A 63 3.53 -7.27 -22.36
CA PRO A 63 4.71 -6.86 -21.61
C PRO A 63 5.55 -5.79 -22.33
N ILE A 64 5.68 -5.92 -23.65
CA ILE A 64 6.42 -4.97 -24.49
C ILE A 64 5.71 -3.62 -24.52
N GLY A 65 4.39 -3.61 -24.75
CA GLY A 65 3.60 -2.39 -24.73
C GLY A 65 3.64 -1.70 -23.37
N ARG A 66 3.52 -2.47 -22.29
CA ARG A 66 3.59 -1.95 -20.92
C ARG A 66 4.95 -1.30 -20.63
N ASN A 67 6.05 -1.95 -21.03
CA ASN A 67 7.39 -1.39 -20.88
C ASN A 67 7.58 -0.10 -21.69
N ARG A 68 7.02 0.00 -22.89
CA ARG A 68 7.03 1.23 -23.69
C ARG A 68 6.22 2.34 -23.01
N GLN A 69 5.05 2.00 -22.48
CA GLN A 69 4.21 2.97 -21.77
C GLN A 69 4.87 3.47 -20.49
N ILE A 70 5.54 2.60 -19.73
CA ILE A 70 6.31 3.02 -18.55
C ILE A 70 7.40 4.03 -18.93
N LYS A 71 8.08 3.84 -20.06
CA LYS A 71 9.08 4.82 -20.54
C LYS A 71 8.43 6.15 -20.92
N TYR A 72 7.27 6.11 -21.56
CA TYR A 72 6.51 7.32 -21.90
C TYR A 72 6.04 8.07 -20.64
N ILE A 73 5.42 7.37 -19.68
CA ILE A 73 5.07 7.90 -18.37
C ILE A 73 6.31 8.51 -17.70
N GLY A 74 7.43 7.79 -17.72
CA GLY A 74 8.69 8.29 -17.18
C GLY A 74 9.21 9.57 -17.84
N LYS A 75 8.92 9.79 -19.13
CA LYS A 75 9.20 11.06 -19.81
C LYS A 75 8.31 12.18 -19.28
N LEU A 76 7.02 11.92 -19.10
CA LEU A 76 6.04 12.88 -18.58
C LEU A 76 6.34 13.26 -17.13
N LEU A 77 6.72 12.30 -16.28
CA LEU A 77 7.04 12.55 -14.88
C LEU A 77 8.22 13.50 -14.67
N ARG A 78 9.11 13.68 -15.67
CA ARG A 78 10.22 14.64 -15.58
C ARG A 78 9.76 16.10 -15.60
N SER A 79 8.57 16.37 -16.11
CA SER A 79 7.96 17.70 -16.10
C SER A 79 6.97 17.90 -14.94
N GLU A 80 6.81 16.90 -14.08
CA GLU A 80 5.96 16.97 -12.89
C GLU A 80 6.81 17.24 -11.65
N ASP A 81 6.16 17.63 -10.55
CA ASP A 81 6.79 17.68 -9.23
C ASP A 81 6.97 16.25 -8.70
N MET A 82 8.15 15.67 -8.98
CA MET A 82 8.45 14.29 -8.60
C MET A 82 8.50 14.10 -7.08
N ASP A 83 8.87 15.13 -6.31
CA ASP A 83 8.95 15.05 -4.86
C ASP A 83 7.55 14.99 -4.26
N ALA A 84 6.63 15.84 -4.74
CA ALA A 84 5.22 15.80 -4.32
C ALA A 84 4.52 14.48 -4.70
N VAL A 85 4.82 13.93 -5.89
CA VAL A 85 4.30 12.62 -6.31
C VAL A 85 4.84 11.49 -5.41
N GLN A 86 6.12 11.56 -5.04
CA GLN A 86 6.73 10.56 -4.16
C GLN A 86 6.16 10.65 -2.74
N GLU A 87 5.91 11.86 -2.22
CA GLU A 87 5.27 12.05 -0.92
C GLU A 87 3.88 11.41 -0.86
N GLN A 88 3.06 11.58 -1.90
CA GLN A 88 1.74 10.94 -1.98
C GLN A 88 1.82 9.40 -2.04
N LEU A 89 2.85 8.85 -2.67
CA LEU A 89 3.12 7.41 -2.64
C LEU A 89 3.50 6.94 -1.25
N ASP A 90 4.33 7.70 -0.55
CA ASP A 90 4.81 7.34 0.77
C ASP A 90 3.67 7.36 1.80
N ILE A 91 2.76 8.35 1.70
CA ILE A 91 1.53 8.39 2.51
C ILE A 91 0.69 7.14 2.27
N LEU A 92 0.46 6.77 1.00
CA LEU A 92 -0.31 5.56 0.66
C LEU A 92 0.34 4.28 1.21
N ASP A 93 1.66 4.19 1.14
CA ASP A 93 2.40 3.03 1.64
C ASP A 93 2.38 2.99 3.19
N GLN A 94 2.43 4.13 3.86
CA GLN A 94 2.24 4.24 5.30
C GLN A 94 0.83 3.82 5.73
N GLU A 95 -0.22 4.29 5.05
CA GLU A 95 -1.61 3.86 5.30
C GLU A 95 -1.71 2.33 5.24
N LYS A 96 -1.17 1.74 4.17
CA LYS A 96 -1.18 0.28 3.99
C LYS A 96 -0.40 -0.46 5.08
N LEU A 97 0.74 0.09 5.50
CA LEU A 97 1.52 -0.49 6.61
C LEU A 97 0.75 -0.44 7.93
N LEU A 98 0.03 0.66 8.20
CA LEU A 98 -0.81 0.80 9.39
C LEU A 98 -2.00 -0.17 9.33
N GLU A 99 -2.68 -0.29 8.19
CA GLU A 99 -3.77 -1.26 8.00
C GLU A 99 -3.28 -2.70 8.20
N ASN A 100 -2.13 -3.06 7.64
CA ASN A 100 -1.54 -4.39 7.82
C ASN A 100 -1.20 -4.64 9.29
N ARG A 101 -0.64 -3.64 9.99
CA ARG A 101 -0.34 -3.77 11.42
C ARG A 101 -1.62 -4.02 12.22
N LYS A 102 -2.67 -3.21 12.01
CA LYS A 102 -3.98 -3.42 12.64
C LYS A 102 -4.53 -4.81 12.35
N PHE A 103 -4.39 -5.29 11.11
CA PHE A 103 -4.81 -6.64 10.75
C PHE A 103 -4.06 -7.70 11.57
N HIS A 104 -2.74 -7.59 11.68
CA HIS A 104 -1.93 -8.51 12.48
C HIS A 104 -2.24 -8.42 13.98
N ASP A 105 -2.52 -7.23 14.52
CA ASP A 105 -2.92 -7.05 15.91
C ASP A 105 -4.25 -7.80 16.19
N LEU A 106 -5.22 -7.71 15.26
CA LEU A 106 -6.48 -8.46 15.34
C LEU A 106 -6.25 -9.98 15.24
N GLU A 107 -5.30 -10.42 14.42
CA GLU A 107 -4.92 -11.84 14.35
C GLU A 107 -4.29 -12.34 15.63
N ALA A 108 -3.40 -11.55 16.24
CA ALA A 108 -2.77 -11.86 17.51
C ALA A 108 -3.80 -11.97 18.63
N TRP A 109 -4.76 -11.04 18.70
CA TRP A 109 -5.88 -11.11 19.62
C TRP A 109 -6.71 -12.38 19.41
N ARG A 110 -7.15 -12.65 18.18
CA ARG A 110 -7.90 -13.86 17.84
C ARG A 110 -7.17 -15.12 18.31
N ASP A 111 -5.87 -15.22 18.04
CA ASP A 111 -5.10 -16.41 18.38
C ASP A 111 -4.93 -16.54 19.90
N SER A 112 -4.62 -15.46 20.63
CA SER A 112 -4.57 -15.47 22.10
C SER A 112 -5.92 -15.80 22.75
N LEU A 113 -7.04 -15.31 22.19
CA LEU A 113 -8.37 -15.66 22.69
C LEU A 113 -8.67 -17.16 22.58
N ILE A 114 -8.16 -17.84 21.55
CA ILE A 114 -8.34 -19.29 21.37
C ILE A 114 -7.40 -20.07 22.29
N THR A 115 -6.14 -19.62 22.41
CA THR A 115 -5.12 -20.31 23.21
C THR A 115 -5.31 -20.12 24.72
N ASP A 116 -5.53 -18.89 25.17
CA ASP A 116 -5.55 -18.52 26.58
C ASP A 116 -6.97 -18.38 27.15
N GLY A 117 -7.98 -18.27 26.26
CA GLY A 117 -9.39 -18.30 26.65
C GLY A 117 -9.81 -17.10 27.51
N ASN A 118 -10.20 -17.36 28.76
CA ASN A 118 -10.80 -16.34 29.64
C ASN A 118 -9.81 -15.27 30.10
N SER A 119 -8.51 -15.57 30.21
CA SER A 119 -7.49 -14.57 30.58
C SER A 119 -7.37 -13.54 29.46
N ALA A 120 -7.10 -13.97 28.23
CA ALA A 120 -7.04 -13.10 27.06
C ALA A 120 -8.34 -12.34 26.81
N LEU A 121 -9.50 -12.95 27.05
CA LEU A 121 -10.78 -12.25 26.95
C LEU A 121 -10.89 -11.11 27.98
N THR A 122 -10.33 -11.30 29.18
CA THR A 122 -10.32 -10.25 30.20
C THR A 122 -9.39 -9.12 29.80
N ASP A 123 -8.20 -9.43 29.28
CA ASP A 123 -7.24 -8.43 28.79
C ASP A 123 -7.82 -7.62 27.62
N LEU A 124 -8.44 -8.29 26.65
CA LEU A 124 -9.11 -7.63 25.53
C LEU A 124 -10.20 -6.67 26.01
N LEU A 125 -11.01 -7.08 26.98
CA LEU A 125 -12.11 -6.26 27.50
C LEU A 125 -11.64 -5.12 28.40
N ASN A 126 -10.41 -5.18 28.91
CA ASN A 126 -9.78 -4.04 29.58
C ASN A 126 -9.35 -2.97 28.57
N GLU A 127 -8.93 -3.37 27.37
CA GLU A 127 -8.58 -2.45 26.28
C GLU A 127 -9.82 -1.93 25.54
N TYR A 128 -10.80 -2.80 25.27
CA TYR A 128 -12.02 -2.52 24.52
C TYR A 128 -13.27 -2.88 25.33
N TYR A 129 -13.68 -1.98 26.21
CA TYR A 129 -14.76 -2.20 27.20
C TYR A 129 -16.16 -2.38 26.60
N HIS A 130 -16.38 -1.95 25.35
CA HIS A 130 -17.68 -2.00 24.68
C HIS A 130 -17.96 -3.33 23.98
N LEU A 131 -17.00 -4.26 23.92
CA LEU A 131 -17.20 -5.55 23.26
C LEU A 131 -18.16 -6.46 24.07
N ASP A 132 -18.94 -7.27 23.34
CA ASP A 132 -19.87 -8.23 23.92
C ASP A 132 -19.11 -9.45 24.45
N ARG A 133 -18.88 -9.44 25.77
CA ARG A 133 -18.22 -10.52 26.51
C ARG A 133 -18.89 -11.88 26.28
N GLN A 134 -20.22 -11.96 26.27
CA GLN A 134 -20.92 -13.25 26.16
C GLN A 134 -20.82 -13.80 24.74
N HIS A 135 -20.96 -12.93 23.74
CA HIS A 135 -20.77 -13.32 22.36
C HIS A 135 -19.35 -13.84 22.09
N LEU A 136 -18.32 -13.09 22.51
CA LEU A 136 -16.93 -13.51 22.37
C LEU A 136 -16.66 -14.84 23.08
N ARG A 137 -17.14 -15.01 24.31
CA ARG A 137 -16.97 -16.26 25.06
C ARG A 137 -17.58 -17.46 24.34
N GLN A 138 -18.71 -17.27 23.66
CA GLN A 138 -19.34 -18.32 22.88
C GLN A 138 -18.52 -18.67 21.63
N LEU A 139 -18.02 -17.66 20.90
CA LEU A 139 -17.17 -17.86 19.73
C LEU A 139 -15.86 -18.57 20.08
N ILE A 140 -15.21 -18.17 21.17
CA ILE A 140 -13.97 -18.77 21.68
C ILE A 140 -14.18 -20.24 21.99
N ARG A 141 -15.23 -20.57 22.76
CA ARG A 141 -15.55 -21.97 23.10
C ARG A 141 -15.79 -22.81 21.85
N ASN A 142 -16.49 -22.26 20.86
CA ASN A 142 -16.73 -22.95 19.60
C ASN A 142 -15.43 -23.18 18.83
N ALA A 143 -14.55 -22.17 18.73
CA ALA A 143 -13.27 -22.29 18.05
C ALA A 143 -12.37 -23.36 18.69
N ILE A 144 -12.27 -23.38 20.02
CA ILE A 144 -11.53 -24.41 20.76
C ILE A 144 -12.11 -25.81 20.49
N ASN A 145 -13.43 -25.94 20.46
CA ASN A 145 -14.09 -27.22 20.17
C ASN A 145 -13.90 -27.67 18.71
N GLU A 146 -13.94 -26.75 17.76
CA GLU A 146 -13.68 -27.00 16.34
C GLU A 146 -12.25 -27.53 16.16
N GLU A 147 -11.25 -26.89 16.78
CA GLU A 147 -9.85 -27.30 16.73
C GLU A 147 -9.63 -28.68 17.34
N LYS A 148 -10.19 -28.94 18.54
CA LYS A 148 -10.13 -30.26 19.19
C LYS A 148 -10.75 -31.38 18.37
N ARG A 149 -11.75 -31.06 17.54
CA ARG A 149 -12.47 -32.02 16.69
C ARG A 149 -11.94 -32.04 15.25
N ASN A 150 -10.85 -31.33 14.97
CA ASN A 150 -10.28 -31.15 13.63
C ASN A 150 -11.32 -30.72 12.57
N GLN A 151 -12.25 -29.85 12.99
CA GLN A 151 -13.31 -29.29 12.15
C GLN A 151 -12.84 -28.03 11.42
N PRO A 152 -13.51 -27.62 10.33
CA PRO A 152 -13.22 -26.36 9.67
C PRO A 152 -13.30 -25.18 10.66
N PRO A 153 -12.31 -24.25 10.65
CA PRO A 153 -12.18 -23.20 11.66
C PRO A 153 -13.13 -22.02 11.41
N LYS A 154 -14.43 -22.29 11.46
CA LYS A 154 -15.48 -21.29 11.20
C LYS A 154 -15.48 -20.23 12.30
N SER A 155 -15.44 -20.66 13.56
CA SER A 155 -15.51 -19.75 14.70
C SER A 155 -14.27 -18.87 14.81
N LYS A 156 -13.08 -19.38 14.43
CA LYS A 156 -11.86 -18.57 14.31
C LYS A 156 -12.02 -17.39 13.34
N ARG A 157 -12.69 -17.61 12.20
CA ARG A 157 -12.99 -16.54 11.22
C ARG A 157 -14.03 -15.56 11.77
N LEU A 158 -15.03 -16.05 12.52
CA LEU A 158 -16.05 -15.20 13.14
C LEU A 158 -15.47 -14.30 14.24
N ILE A 159 -14.53 -14.81 15.05
CA ILE A 159 -13.81 -13.98 16.04
C ILE A 159 -13.10 -12.84 15.33
N PHE A 160 -12.32 -13.13 14.27
CA PHE A 160 -11.62 -12.10 13.51
C PHE A 160 -12.56 -11.05 12.93
N GLN A 161 -13.67 -11.48 12.30
CA GLN A 161 -14.64 -10.57 11.73
C GLN A 161 -15.30 -9.70 12.80
N TYR A 162 -15.67 -10.28 13.94
CA TYR A 162 -16.24 -9.55 15.07
C TYR A 162 -15.27 -8.49 15.60
N LEU A 163 -14.00 -8.84 15.82
CA LEU A 163 -12.99 -7.88 16.29
C LEU A 163 -12.80 -6.76 15.25
N LYS A 164 -12.70 -7.09 13.97
CA LYS A 164 -12.55 -6.11 12.88
C LYS A 164 -13.72 -5.12 12.77
N GLU A 165 -14.93 -5.55 13.12
CA GLU A 165 -16.14 -4.71 13.06
C GLU A 165 -16.30 -3.83 14.30
N ASN A 166 -15.68 -4.19 15.43
CA ASN A 166 -15.91 -3.55 16.72
C ASN A 166 -14.66 -2.91 17.34
N ILE A 167 -13.49 -2.97 16.69
CA ILE A 167 -12.23 -2.32 17.10
C ILE A 167 -11.76 -1.42 15.97
#